data_AF-A0A813PXT1-F1
#
_entry.id   AF-A0A813PXT1-F1
#
_cell.length_a   1.000
_cell.length_b   1.000
_cell.length_c   1.000
_cell.angle_alpha   90.00
_cell.angle_beta   90.00
_cell.angle_gamma   90.00
#
_symmetry.space_group_name_H-M   'P 1'
#
loop_
_entity.id
_entity.type
_entity.pdbx_description
1 polymer ?
#
loop_
_entity_poly.entity_id
_entity_poly.type
_entity_poly.pdbx_seq_one_letter_code
_entity_poly.pdbx_strand_id
1 'polypeptide(L)'
;MKLLRLSIVDNLDIREILDWNYYIDHFNSCIQKIITIPAALQNIRNPVSRVPHPDWLHKRLVEKKKLYINKKYITDVFNSINKQTYIDNN
;
A
#
# COMPACT_ATOMS: atom_id res chain seq x y z
N MET A 1 -29.15 23.35 14.01
CA MET A 1 -28.59 22.86 12.74
C MET A 1 -29.37 23.50 11.61
N LYS A 2 -28.82 24.53 10.98
CA LYS A 2 -29.51 25.34 9.96
C LYS A 2 -29.29 24.62 8.62
N LEU A 3 -30.30 23.91 8.11
CA LEU A 3 -30.26 23.46 6.71
C LEU A 3 -30.20 24.71 5.84
N LEU A 4 -29.33 24.70 4.82
CA LEU A 4 -29.18 25.78 3.85
C LEU A 4 -30.54 26.06 3.21
N ARG A 5 -31.24 27.08 3.71
CA ARG A 5 -32.45 27.61 3.08
C ARG A 5 -31.99 28.50 1.93
N LEU A 6 -31.64 27.87 0.81
CA LEU A 6 -31.41 28.55 -0.45
C LEU A 6 -32.77 28.78 -1.11
N SER A 7 -33.31 29.99 -0.92
CA SER A 7 -34.31 30.54 -1.83
C SER A 7 -33.58 31.01 -3.08
N ILE A 8 -34.03 30.54 -4.25
CA ILE A 8 -33.46 30.72 -5.60
C ILE A 8 -32.36 29.69 -5.90
N VAL A 9 -32.56 28.81 -6.89
CA VAL A 9 -31.96 28.92 -8.24
C VAL A 9 -32.65 27.89 -9.17
N ASP A 10 -33.36 28.35 -10.20
CA ASP A 10 -33.95 27.48 -11.25
C ASP A 10 -32.90 26.80 -12.18
N ASN A 11 -31.60 26.85 -11.82
CA ASN A 11 -30.46 26.38 -12.63
C ASN A 11 -29.27 25.93 -11.76
N LEU A 12 -29.49 25.14 -10.70
CA LEU A 12 -28.38 24.49 -9.98
C LEU A 12 -28.11 23.10 -10.56
N ASP A 13 -26.92 22.90 -11.15
CA ASP A 13 -26.48 21.57 -11.54
C ASP A 13 -26.17 20.74 -10.28
N ILE A 14 -26.79 19.57 -10.20
CA ILE A 14 -26.58 18.61 -9.09
C ILE A 14 -25.10 18.27 -8.89
N ARG A 15 -24.29 18.32 -9.95
CA ARG A 15 -22.84 18.06 -9.89
C ARG A 15 -22.10 19.04 -9.00
N GLU A 16 -22.60 20.27 -8.85
CA GLU A 16 -21.98 21.33 -8.04
C GLU A 16 -22.36 21.22 -6.56
N ILE A 17 -23.50 20.58 -6.27
CA ILE A 17 -23.99 20.37 -4.91
C ILE A 17 -23.30 19.17 -4.24
N LEU A 18 -22.86 18.19 -5.03
CA LEU A 18 -22.28 16.95 -4.53
C LEU A 18 -20.79 17.11 -4.17
N ASP A 19 -20.42 16.63 -2.98
CA ASP A 19 -19.02 16.43 -2.61
C ASP A 19 -18.47 15.16 -3.27
N TRP A 20 -17.88 15.32 -4.46
CA TRP A 20 -17.27 14.21 -5.19
C TRP A 20 -16.10 13.57 -4.45
N ASN A 21 -15.37 14.32 -3.63
CA ASN A 21 -14.22 13.77 -2.89
C ASN A 21 -14.69 12.73 -1.88
N TYR A 22 -15.79 13.00 -1.16
CA TYR A 22 -16.39 12.06 -0.22
C TYR A 22 -16.73 10.71 -0.88
N TYR A 23 -17.34 10.75 -2.07
CA TYR A 23 -17.72 9.53 -2.80
C TYR A 23 -16.52 8.81 -3.41
N ILE A 24 -15.53 9.55 -3.91
CA ILE A 24 -14.28 8.97 -4.43
C ILE A 24 -13.54 8.22 -3.32
N ASP A 25 -13.45 8.79 -2.11
CA ASP A 25 -12.77 8.15 -0.97
C ASP A 25 -13.48 6.88 -0.50
N HIS A 26 -14.82 6.90 -0.46
CA HIS A 26 -15.61 5.71 -0.16
C HIS A 26 -15.43 4.62 -1.23
N PHE A 27 -15.46 5.00 -2.51
CA PHE A 27 -15.24 4.07 -3.61
C PHE A 27 -13.83 3.47 -3.57
N ASN A 28 -12.81 4.29 -3.34
CA ASN A 28 -11.43 3.85 -3.18
C ASN A 28 -11.29 2.85 -2.02
N SER A 29 -11.96 3.11 -0.89
CA SER A 29 -11.98 2.21 0.27
C SER A 29 -12.62 0.85 -0.07
N CYS A 30 -13.69 0.84 -0.85
CA CYS A 30 -14.32 -0.40 -1.32
C CYS A 30 -13.40 -1.18 -2.27
N ILE A 31 -12.80 -0.51 -3.25
CA ILE A 31 -11.84 -1.10 -4.19
C ILE A 31 -10.64 -1.68 -3.45
N GLN A 32 -10.11 -0.99 -2.44
CA GLN A 32 -9.01 -1.50 -1.64
C GLN A 32 -9.37 -2.81 -0.94
N LYS A 33 -10.54 -2.88 -0.29
CA LYS A 33 -10.97 -4.07 0.45
C LYS A 33 -11.24 -5.27 -0.46
N ILE A 34 -11.85 -5.05 -1.63
CA ILE A 34 -12.30 -6.12 -2.52
C ILE A 34 -11.19 -6.57 -3.47
N ILE A 35 -10.34 -5.66 -3.93
CA ILE A 35 -9.41 -5.91 -5.04
C ILE A 35 -7.96 -5.74 -4.58
N THR A 36 -7.59 -4.53 -4.14
CA THR A 36 -6.19 -4.14 -4.00
C THR A 36 -5.50 -4.83 -2.82
N ILE A 37 -6.17 -5.01 -1.68
CA ILE A 37 -5.64 -5.70 -0.50
C ILE A 37 -5.52 -7.21 -0.75
N PRO A 38 -6.56 -7.93 -1.25
CA PRO A 38 -6.44 -9.34 -1.58
C PRO A 38 -5.31 -9.63 -2.58
N ALA A 39 -5.19 -8.81 -3.63
CA ALA A 39 -4.12 -8.94 -4.62
C ALA A 39 -2.73 -8.87 -3.96
N ALA A 40 -2.50 -7.88 -3.08
CA ALA A 40 -1.24 -7.76 -2.35
C ALA A 40 -0.94 -8.93 -1.42
N LEU A 41 -1.95 -9.44 -0.71
CA LEU A 41 -1.78 -10.59 0.20
C LEU A 41 -1.45 -11.87 -0.58
N GLN A 42 -1.91 -11.98 -1.82
CA GLN A 42 -1.59 -13.07 -2.75
C GLN A 42 -0.26 -12.84 -3.51
N ASN A 43 0.49 -11.78 -3.19
CA ASN A 43 1.69 -11.34 -3.90
C ASN A 43 1.48 -11.04 -5.40
N ILE A 44 0.26 -10.65 -5.79
CA ILE A 44 -0.07 -10.18 -7.13
C ILE A 44 0.14 -8.65 -7.17
N ARG A 45 0.67 -8.13 -8.30
CA ARG A 45 0.80 -6.68 -8.49
C ARG A 45 -0.58 -6.03 -8.47
N ASN A 46 -0.68 -4.82 -7.95
CA ASN A 46 -1.95 -4.10 -7.90
C ASN A 46 -2.58 -4.00 -9.30
N PRO A 47 -3.76 -4.61 -9.55
CA PRO A 47 -4.43 -4.55 -10.85
C PRO A 47 -5.06 -3.18 -11.13
N VAL A 48 -5.27 -2.35 -10.09
CA VAL A 48 -5.85 -1.00 -10.21
C VAL A 48 -4.85 0.03 -9.70
N SER A 49 -3.90 0.42 -10.55
CA SER A 49 -2.83 1.35 -10.20
C SER A 49 -3.30 2.74 -9.74
N ARG A 50 -4.50 3.17 -10.17
CA ARG A 50 -5.16 4.42 -9.75
C ARG A 50 -5.49 4.45 -8.26
N VAL A 51 -5.72 3.28 -7.66
CA VAL A 51 -6.06 3.15 -6.24
C VAL A 51 -4.88 2.48 -5.54
N PRO A 52 -4.01 3.24 -4.86
CA PRO A 52 -2.87 2.67 -4.17
C PRO A 52 -3.32 1.82 -2.97
N HIS A 53 -2.41 0.96 -2.49
CA HIS A 53 -2.60 0.25 -1.23
C HIS A 53 -2.65 1.25 -0.06
N PRO A 54 -3.36 0.93 1.03
CA PRO A 54 -3.27 1.69 2.26
C PRO A 54 -1.82 1.79 2.78
N ASP A 55 -1.47 2.91 3.42
CA ASP A 55 -0.11 3.16 3.90
C ASP A 55 0.42 2.07 4.84
N TRP A 56 -0.42 1.55 5.73
CA TRP A 56 -0.05 0.47 6.65
C TRP A 56 0.34 -0.81 5.88
N LEU A 57 -0.34 -1.11 4.77
CA LEU A 57 -0.04 -2.28 3.95
C LEU A 57 1.22 -2.04 3.12
N HIS A 58 1.38 -0.84 2.56
CA HIS A 58 2.57 -0.48 1.80
C HIS A 58 3.83 -0.58 2.65
N LYS A 59 3.82 -0.02 3.87
CA LYS A 59 4.93 -0.13 4.83
C LYS A 59 5.29 -1.60 5.12
N ARG A 60 4.28 -2.43 5.39
CA ARG A 60 4.48 -3.86 5.66
C ARG A 60 5.08 -4.61 4.48
N LEU A 61 4.69 -4.29 3.26
CA LEU A 61 5.24 -4.89 2.04
C LEU A 61 6.70 -4.48 1.81
N VAL A 62 7.03 -3.20 2.03
CA VAL A 62 8.40 -2.69 1.91
C VAL A 62 9.32 -3.34 2.94
N GLU A 63 8.88 -3.47 4.19
CA GLU A 63 9.63 -4.15 5.25
C GLU A 63 9.88 -5.62 4.91
N LYS A 64 8.86 -6.35 4.46
CA LYS A 64 9.00 -7.75 4.04
C LYS A 64 10.01 -7.90 2.90
N LYS A 65 9.99 -6.99 1.92
CA LYS A 65 10.96 -6.97 0.81
C LYS A 65 12.37 -6.69 1.30
N LYS A 66 12.55 -5.74 2.22
CA LYS A 66 13.86 -5.41 2.83
C LYS A 66 14.43 -6.60 3.60
N LEU A 67 13.61 -7.28 4.40
CA LEU A 67 14.02 -8.48 5.14
C LEU A 67 14.42 -9.62 4.20
N TYR A 68 13.70 -9.82 3.10
CA TYR A 68 14.03 -10.83 2.10
C TYR A 68 15.40 -10.55 1.44
N ILE A 69 15.66 -9.30 1.05
CA ILE A 69 16.93 -8.90 0.42
C ILE A 69 18.11 -9.04 1.40
N ASN A 70 17.89 -8.74 2.68
CA ASN A 70 18.94 -8.78 3.70
C ASN A 70 19.15 -10.18 4.33
N LYS A 71 18.46 -11.22 3.86
CA LYS A 71 18.71 -12.59 4.31
C LYS A 71 20.04 -13.07 3.75
N LYS A 72 21.08 -13.09 4.60
CA LYS A 72 22.29 -13.87 4.34
C LYS A 72 21.95 -15.35 4.41
N TYR A 73 22.45 -16.14 3.46
CA TYR A 73 22.28 -17.59 3.56
C TYR A 73 23.14 -18.12 4.70
N ILE A 74 22.66 -19.18 5.37
CA ILE A 74 23.41 -19.81 6.47
C ILE A 74 24.79 -20.27 5.95
N THR A 75 24.86 -20.70 4.69
CA THR A 75 26.09 -21.04 3.97
C THR A 75 27.06 -19.87 3.89
N ASP A 76 26.58 -18.64 3.70
CA ASP A 76 27.44 -17.44 3.66
C ASP A 76 28.09 -17.17 5.01
N VAL A 77 27.35 -17.44 6.10
CA VAL A 77 27.85 -17.31 7.48
C VAL A 77 28.90 -18.38 7.78
N PHE A 78 28.65 -19.64 7.41
CA PHE A 78 29.62 -20.72 7.61
C PHE A 78 30.88 -20.56 6.74
N ASN A 79 30.73 -20.03 5.52
CA ASN A 79 31.86 -19.77 4.63
C ASN A 79 32.75 -18.62 5.14
N SER A 80 32.19 -17.60 5.80
CA SER A 80 33.02 -16.52 6.36
C SER A 80 33.88 -17.02 7.53
N ILE A 81 33.39 -17.97 8.33
CA ILE A 81 34.13 -18.55 9.45
C ILE A 81 35.32 -19.38 8.96
N ASN A 82 35.13 -20.24 7.96
CA ASN A 82 36.20 -21.04 7.37
C ASN A 82 37.29 -20.20 6.70
N LYS A 83 36.95 -19.00 6.21
CA LYS A 83 37.92 -18.09 5.60
C LYS A 83 38.80 -17.41 6.67
N GLN A 84 38.25 -17.15 7.85
CA GLN A 84 38.98 -16.55 8.97
C GLN A 84 40.00 -17.53 9.57
N THR A 85 39.61 -18.79 9.77
CA THR A 85 40.51 -19.82 10.32
C THR A 85 41.70 -20.14 9.41
N TYR A 86 41.61 -19.86 8.11
CA TYR A 86 42.74 -20.01 7.18
C TYR A 86 43.75 -18.86 7.27
N ILE A 87 43.31 -17.67 7.68
CA ILE A 87 44.16 -16.47 7.78
C ILE A 87 44.89 -16.46 9.12
N ASP A 88 44.28 -16.99 10.19
CA ASP A 88 44.85 -16.99 11.53
C ASP A 88 45.91 -18.10 11.76
N ASN A 89 46.04 -19.07 10.85
CA ASN A 89 46.97 -20.21 10.94
C ASN A 89 48.20 -20.11 10.01
N ASN A 90 48.46 -18.94 9.42
CA ASN A 90 49.60 -18.66 8.53
C ASN A 90 50.34 -17.39 8.97
#